data_AF-A0A1H3EDH6-F1
#
_entry.id   AF-A0A1H3EDH6-F1
#
_cell.length_a   1.000
_cell.length_b   1.000
_cell.length_c   1.000
_cell.angle_alpha   90.00
_cell.angle_beta   90.00
_cell.angle_gamma   90.00
#
_symmetry.space_group_name_H-M   'P 1'
#
loop_
_entity.id
_entity.type
_entity.pdbx_description
1 polymer ?
#
loop_
_entity_poly.entity_id
_entity_poly.type
_entity_poly.pdbx_seq_one_letter_code
_entity_poly.pdbx_strand_id
1 'polypeptide(L)' 'MYTHGLNTAMTLYQNGTLSLSQAAAHAGRSPDAFVTALERHGITVRENQFRSGTADGATHAD' A
#
# COMPACT_ATOMS: atom_id res chain seq x y z
N MET A 1 5.80 23.18 -1.48
CA MET A 1 5.01 22.25 -0.62
C MET A 1 4.67 21.00 -1.44
N TYR A 2 5.49 19.94 -1.36
CA TYR A 2 5.36 18.71 -2.18
C TYR A 2 4.74 17.53 -1.38
N THR A 3 4.34 17.78 -0.13
CA THR A 3 3.91 16.77 0.84
C THR A 3 2.40 16.52 0.85
N HIS A 4 1.59 17.49 0.38
CA HIS A 4 0.13 17.38 0.37
C HIS A 4 -0.37 16.29 -0.60
N GLY A 5 0.20 16.22 -1.82
CA GLY A 5 -0.19 15.21 -2.81
C GLY A 5 0.11 13.77 -2.35
N LEU A 6 1.22 13.57 -1.64
CA LEU A 6 1.59 12.26 -1.10
C LEU A 6 0.63 11.80 -0.01
N ASN A 7 0.29 12.69 0.94
CA ASN A 7 -0.61 12.35 2.04
C ASN A 7 -2.03 12.06 1.53
N THR A 8 -2.53 12.84 0.57
CA THR A 8 -3.82 12.58 -0.08
C THR A 8 -3.82 11.24 -0.82
N ALA A 9 -2.77 10.94 -1.58
CA ALA A 9 -2.63 9.66 -2.27
C ALA A 9 -2.59 8.47 -1.31
N MET A 10 -1.92 8.60 -0.16
CA MET A 10 -1.89 7.56 0.89
C MET A 10 -3.28 7.31 1.49
N THR A 11 -4.02 8.36 1.82
CA THR A 11 -5.39 8.24 2.37
C THR A 11 -6.36 7.60 1.37
N LEU A 12 -6.26 7.96 0.08
CA LEU A 12 -7.09 7.39 -0.98
C LEU A 12 -6.76 5.91 -1.24
N TYR A 13 -5.47 5.55 -1.17
CA TYR A 13 -5.04 4.15 -1.25
C TYR A 13 -5.56 3.33 -0.05
N GLN A 14 -5.50 3.89 1.16
CA GLN A 14 -6.00 3.23 2.38
C GLN A 14 -7.53 3.05 2.37
N ASN A 15 -8.27 4.04 1.85
CA ASN A 15 -9.72 3.92 1.64
C ASN A 15 -10.09 2.92 0.53
N GLY A 16 -9.14 2.47 -0.29
CA GLY A 16 -9.41 1.61 -1.45
C GLY A 16 -10.04 2.36 -2.62
N THR A 17 -9.99 3.69 -2.62
CA THR A 17 -10.51 4.54 -3.70
C THR A 17 -9.60 4.51 -4.93
N LEU A 18 -8.28 4.39 -4.73
CA LEU A 18 -7.29 4.33 -5.80
C LEU A 18 -6.37 3.12 -5.66
N SER A 19 -6.01 2.53 -6.79
CA SER A 19 -4.95 1.51 -6.84
C SER A 19 -3.56 2.12 -6.66
N LEU A 20 -2.57 1.32 -6.27
CA LEU A 20 -1.19 1.77 -6.02
C LEU A 20 -0.64 2.65 -7.16
N SER A 21 -0.76 2.21 -8.41
CA SER A 21 -0.29 2.96 -9.58
C SER A 21 -1.03 4.29 -9.79
N GLN A 22 -2.33 4.34 -9.48
CA GLN A 22 -3.11 5.59 -9.57
C GLN A 22 -2.74 6.57 -8.46
N ALA A 23 -2.56 6.08 -7.23
CA ALA A 23 -2.12 6.90 -6.11
C ALA A 23 -0.70 7.44 -6.33
N ALA A 24 0.19 6.63 -6.89
CA ALA A 24 1.55 7.05 -7.25
C ALA A 24 1.55 8.12 -8.36
N ALA A 25 0.79 7.89 -9.44
CA ALA A 25 0.63 8.87 -10.52
C ALA A 25 0.02 10.19 -9.99
N HIS A 26 -0.92 10.10 -9.05
CA HIS A 26 -1.52 11.25 -8.39
C HIS A 26 -0.53 12.01 -7.51
N ALA A 27 0.39 11.30 -6.84
CA ALA A 27 1.49 11.89 -6.08
C ALA A 27 2.65 12.40 -6.97
N GLY A 28 2.58 12.21 -8.29
CA GLY A 28 3.66 12.54 -9.23
C GLY A 28 4.92 11.72 -9.01
N ARG A 29 4.79 10.48 -8.50
CA ARG A 29 5.90 9.57 -8.21
C ARG A 29 5.69 8.23 -8.90
N SER A 30 6.78 7.50 -9.07
CA SER A 30 6.72 6.11 -9.51
C SER A 30 6.07 5.23 -8.44
N PRO A 31 5.36 4.15 -8.84
CA PRO A 31 4.72 3.22 -7.91
C PRO A 31 5.70 2.63 -6.89
N ASP A 32 6.93 2.33 -7.29
CA ASP A 32 7.99 1.82 -6.41
C ASP A 32 8.40 2.83 -5.30
N ALA A 33 8.55 4.11 -5.66
CA ALA A 33 8.81 5.19 -4.72
C ALA A 33 7.61 5.44 -3.78
N PHE A 34 6.40 5.14 -4.24
CA PHE A 34 5.19 5.21 -3.43
C PHE A 34 5.10 4.03 -2.44
N VAL A 35 5.44 2.80 -2.86
CA VAL A 35 5.58 1.63 -2.00
C VAL A 35 6.59 1.89 -0.88
N THR A 36 7.79 2.36 -1.23
CA THR A 36 8.83 2.70 -0.26
C THR A 36 8.33 3.74 0.76
N ALA A 37 7.50 4.70 0.32
CA ALA A 37 6.91 5.69 1.22
C ALA A 37 5.84 5.05 2.13
N LEU A 38 4.99 4.17 1.62
CA LEU A 38 4.00 3.43 2.41
C LEU A 38 4.68 2.57 3.49
N GLU A 39 5.73 1.82 3.12
CA GLU A 39 6.48 0.98 4.06
C GLU A 39 7.16 1.80 5.16
N ARG A 40 7.78 2.94 4.80
CA ARG A 40 8.36 3.88 5.79
C ARG A 40 7.33 4.46 6.74
N HIS A 41 6.08 4.60 6.29
CA HIS A 41 4.95 5.06 7.09
C HIS A 41 4.23 3.92 7.83
N GLY A 42 4.65 2.66 7.67
CA GLY A 42 4.03 1.49 8.29
C GLY A 42 2.68 1.10 7.66
N ILE A 43 2.39 1.57 6.45
CA ILE A 43 1.17 1.22 5.72
C ILE A 43 1.45 -0.03 4.90
N THR A 44 0.86 -1.15 5.29
CA THR A 44 1.00 -2.43 4.57
C THR A 44 0.42 -2.30 3.16
N VAL A 45 1.27 -2.42 2.15
CA VAL A 45 0.87 -2.45 0.74
C VAL A 45 0.04 -3.71 0.50
N ARG A 46 -1.25 -3.54 0.17
CA ARG A 46 -2.22 -4.62 -0.05
C ARG A 46 -1.82 -5.60 -1.17
N GLU A 47 -0.88 -5.24 -2.04
CA GLU A 47 -0.33 -6.17 -3.03
C GLU A 47 0.36 -7.38 -2.35
N ASN A 48 0.86 -7.18 -1.13
CA ASN A 48 1.40 -8.25 -0.30
C ASN A 48 0.33 -9.02 0.51
N GLN A 49 -0.92 -8.53 0.61
CA GLN A 49 -2.01 -9.30 1.25
C GLN A 49 -2.43 -10.51 0.40
N PHE A 50 -2.31 -10.45 -0.93
CA PHE A 50 -2.54 -11.62 -1.78
C PHE A 50 -1.44 -12.68 -1.68
N ARG A 51 -0.24 -12.32 -1.20
CA ARG A 51 0.85 -13.29 -0.97
C ARG A 51 1.01 -13.71 0.49
N SER A 52 0.52 -12.90 1.43
CA SER A 52 0.72 -13.13 2.88
C SER A 52 -0.53 -13.63 3.61
N GLY A 53 -1.66 -13.82 2.90
CA GLY A 53 -2.91 -14.34 3.46
C GLY A 53 -3.10 -15.86 3.40
N THR A 54 -2.08 -16.66 3.06
CA THR A 54 -2.21 -18.13 2.93
C THR A 54 -1.16 -18.91 3.74
N ALA A 55 -0.69 -18.36 4.87
CA ALA A 55 0.24 -19.08 5.76
C ALA A 55 -0.19 -19.16 7.23
N ASP A 56 -1.44 -18.82 7.56
CA ASP A 56 -2.00 -18.99 8.92
C ASP A 56 -3.26 -19.87 8.85
N GLY A 57 -3.06 -21.16 8.55
CA GLY A 57 -4.16 -22.11 8.31
C GLY A 57 -3.77 -23.59 8.34
N ALA A 58 -2.59 -23.93 8.85
CA ALA A 58 -2.19 -25.30 9.18
C ALA A 58 -1.16 -25.17 10.32
N THR A 59 -1.49 -25.41 11.58
CA THR A 59 -1.75 -26.75 12.11
C THR A 59 -2.58 -26.66 13.40
N HIS A 60 -3.83 -27.12 13.34
CA HIS A 60 -4.53 -27.69 14.48
C HIS A 60 -4.94 -29.12 14.08
N ALA A 61 -4.71 -30.08 15.00
CA ALA A 61 -5.01 -31.53 14.96
C ALA A 61 -3.94 -32.48 14.35
N ASP A 62 -3.14 -33.13 15.21
CA ASP A 62 -3.41 -34.48 15.76
C ASP A 62 -2.72 -34.63 17.13
#